data_AF-A0A6C0L0V9-F1
#
_entry.id   AF-A0A6C0L0V9-F1
#
_cell.length_a   1.000
_cell.length_b   1.000
_cell.length_c   1.000
_cell.angle_alpha   90.00
_cell.angle_beta   90.00
_cell.angle_gamma   90.00
#
_symmetry.space_group_name_H-M   'P 1'
#
loop_
_entity.id
_entity.type
_entity.pdbx_description
1 polymer ?
#
loop_
_entity_poly.entity_id
_entity_poly.type
_entity_poly.pdbx_seq_one_letter_code
_entity_poly.pdbx_strand_id
1 'polypeptide(L)'
;MKNNFYDEKISLDQKEKYITLYGLQNKGTIKEYWINNVFLTIREGKRIFEYRIDKEVYYNSQDHILVHEYEISQCNPFNFYDPDTESECQLYENEIDSIRIQLKEYDDYLTIEYSCNSLDAFTKFNS
;
A
#
# COMPACT_ATOMS: atom_id res chain seq x y z
N MET A 1 4.29 29.63 6.39
CA MET A 1 3.03 29.03 5.89
C MET A 1 2.65 27.89 6.81
N LYS A 2 1.36 27.71 7.11
CA LYS A 2 0.86 26.51 7.80
C LYS A 2 0.37 25.55 6.71
N ASN A 3 1.01 24.40 6.58
CA ASN A 3 0.53 23.31 5.75
C ASN A 3 -0.23 22.36 6.68
N ASN A 4 -1.54 22.25 6.50
CA ASN A 4 -2.34 21.25 7.19
C ASN A 4 -2.54 20.09 6.21
N PHE A 5 -2.09 18.90 6.60
CA PHE A 5 -2.29 17.66 5.85
C PHE A 5 -3.49 16.93 6.43
N TYR A 6 -4.42 16.54 5.57
CA TYR A 6 -5.57 15.73 5.93
C TYR A 6 -5.48 14.45 5.11
N ASP A 7 -5.36 13.32 5.79
CA ASP A 7 -5.39 12.00 5.19
C ASP A 7 -6.81 11.44 5.39
N GLU A 8 -7.53 11.21 4.30
CA GLU A 8 -8.91 10.71 4.36
C GLU A 8 -8.92 9.22 4.05
N LYS A 9 -9.10 8.45 5.12
CA LYS A 9 -9.46 7.04 5.04
C LYS A 9 -10.71 6.87 4.18
N ILE A 10 -10.69 5.92 3.26
CA ILE A 10 -11.84 5.66 2.38
C ILE A 10 -12.91 4.93 3.19
N SER A 11 -14.16 5.37 3.06
CA SER A 11 -15.30 4.71 3.72
C SER A 11 -15.59 3.32 3.14
N LEU A 12 -16.00 2.40 4.01
CA LEU A 12 -16.27 0.99 3.68
C LEU A 12 -17.34 0.80 2.59
N ASP A 13 -18.29 1.73 2.47
CA ASP A 13 -19.34 1.72 1.44
C ASP A 13 -18.80 1.88 0.01
N GLN A 14 -17.57 2.38 -0.15
CA GLN A 14 -16.92 2.52 -1.46
C GLN A 14 -16.25 1.24 -1.96
N LYS A 15 -16.23 0.17 -1.16
CA LYS A 15 -15.54 -1.08 -1.49
C LYS A 15 -15.90 -1.65 -2.86
N GLU A 16 -17.19 -1.86 -3.11
CA GLU A 16 -17.66 -2.49 -4.35
C GLU A 16 -17.38 -1.64 -5.59
N LYS A 17 -17.36 -0.31 -5.44
CA LYS A 17 -16.97 0.62 -6.49
C LYS A 17 -15.53 0.33 -6.93
N TYR A 18 -14.60 0.21 -6.00
CA TYR A 18 -13.18 -0.05 -6.31
C TYR A 18 -12.94 -1.47 -6.84
N ILE A 19 -13.60 -2.47 -6.25
CA ILE A 19 -13.53 -3.86 -6.74
C ILE A 19 -13.96 -3.93 -8.20
N THR A 20 -15.08 -3.29 -8.54
CA THR A 20 -15.60 -3.29 -9.90
C THR A 20 -14.72 -2.49 -10.85
N LEU A 21 -14.29 -1.29 -10.44
CA LEU A 21 -13.50 -0.37 -11.28
C LEU A 21 -12.18 -1.00 -11.74
N TYR A 22 -11.50 -1.72 -10.85
CA TYR A 22 -10.17 -2.28 -11.12
C TYR A 22 -10.17 -3.82 -11.27
N GLY A 23 -11.34 -4.46 -11.28
CA GLY A 23 -11.46 -5.92 -11.36
C GLY A 23 -10.70 -6.63 -10.24
N LEU A 24 -10.74 -6.09 -9.01
CA LEU A 24 -9.93 -6.59 -7.90
C LEU A 24 -10.40 -7.97 -7.44
N GLN A 25 -9.45 -8.85 -7.14
CA GLN A 25 -9.72 -10.18 -6.63
C GLN A 25 -9.37 -10.28 -5.15
N ASN A 26 -10.24 -10.91 -4.36
CA ASN A 26 -9.94 -11.22 -2.96
C ASN A 26 -8.71 -12.14 -2.88
N LYS A 27 -7.72 -11.73 -2.08
CA LYS A 27 -6.45 -12.43 -1.85
C LYS A 27 -6.31 -12.98 -0.41
N GLY A 28 -7.38 -12.94 0.36
CA GLY A 28 -7.43 -13.35 1.77
C GLY A 28 -6.89 -12.28 2.73
N THR A 29 -6.85 -12.66 4.00
CA THR A 29 -6.31 -11.84 5.08
C THR A 29 -4.80 -11.74 4.97
N ILE A 30 -4.28 -10.53 5.14
CA ILE A 30 -2.86 -10.27 5.30
C ILE A 30 -2.59 -9.64 6.66
N LYS A 31 -1.39 -9.87 7.19
CA LYS A 31 -0.87 -9.17 8.35
C LYS A 31 0.35 -8.37 7.95
N GLU A 32 0.39 -7.13 8.38
CA GLU A 32 1.44 -6.17 8.10
C GLU A 32 2.07 -5.75 9.43
N TYR A 33 3.41 -5.80 9.47
CA TYR A 33 4.19 -5.43 10.64
C TYR A 33 5.31 -4.50 10.20
N TRP A 34 5.55 -3.45 10.98
CA TRP A 34 6.71 -2.59 10.81
C TRP A 34 7.59 -2.62 12.06
N ILE A 35 8.90 -2.69 11.84
CA ILE A 35 9.91 -2.47 12.88
C ILE A 35 11.11 -1.76 12.26
N ASN A 36 11.39 -0.52 12.69
CA ASN A 36 12.30 0.38 11.99
C ASN A 36 11.97 0.43 10.47
N ASN A 37 12.96 0.14 9.63
CA ASN A 37 12.83 0.11 8.18
C ASN A 37 12.49 -1.29 7.63
N VAL A 38 12.13 -2.24 8.49
CA VAL A 38 11.73 -3.59 8.06
C VAL A 38 10.22 -3.68 8.00
N PHE A 39 9.73 -4.03 6.82
CA PHE A 39 8.35 -4.40 6.58
C PHE A 39 8.22 -5.93 6.50
N LEU A 40 7.33 -6.49 7.32
CA LEU A 40 6.97 -7.90 7.27
C LEU A 40 5.51 -8.02 6.81
N THR A 41 5.30 -8.80 5.76
CA THR A 41 3.97 -9.23 5.33
C THR A 41 3.80 -10.72 5.57
N ILE A 42 2.69 -11.10 6.21
CA ILE A 42 2.25 -12.49 6.32
C ILE A 42 1.02 -12.70 5.45
N ARG A 43 1.12 -13.58 4.46
CA ARG A 43 0.03 -13.93 3.55
C ARG A 43 0.06 -15.42 3.25
N GLU A 44 -1.07 -16.10 3.41
CA GLU A 44 -1.19 -17.55 3.15
C GLU A 44 -0.12 -18.39 3.87
N GLY A 45 0.25 -17.99 5.10
CA GLY A 45 1.29 -18.65 5.90
C GLY A 45 2.73 -18.36 5.45
N LYS A 46 2.94 -17.65 4.33
CA LYS A 46 4.26 -17.16 3.90
C LYS A 46 4.58 -15.86 4.60
N ARG A 47 5.84 -15.72 5.02
CA ARG A 47 6.39 -14.50 5.63
C ARG A 47 7.38 -13.89 4.65
N ILE A 48 7.17 -12.62 4.31
CA ILE A 48 8.04 -11.85 3.42
C ILE A 48 8.65 -10.73 4.25
N PHE A 49 9.98 -10.62 4.22
CA PHE A 49 10.74 -9.63 4.99
C PHE A 49 11.46 -8.70 4.01
N GLU A 50 11.15 -7.42 4.10
CA GLU A 50 11.65 -6.39 3.20
C GLU A 50 12.27 -5.25 4.01
N TYR A 51 13.50 -4.86 3.68
CA TYR A 51 14.05 -3.59 4.12
C TYR A 51 13.64 -2.51 3.13
N ARG A 52 12.99 -1.46 3.63
CA ARG A 52 12.51 -0.33 2.84
C ARG A 52 13.27 0.94 3.24
N ILE A 53 13.91 1.57 2.26
CA ILE A 53 14.66 2.80 2.46
C ILE A 53 13.97 3.90 1.70
N ASP A 54 13.44 4.87 2.43
CA ASP A 54 12.85 6.06 1.85
C ASP A 54 13.88 6.85 1.06
N LYS A 55 13.53 7.20 -0.17
CA LYS A 55 14.30 8.12 -1.01
C LYS A 55 13.73 9.52 -0.93
N GLU A 56 12.47 9.66 -1.28
CA GLU A 56 11.79 10.95 -1.38
C GLU A 56 10.30 10.80 -1.13
N VAL A 57 9.71 11.82 -0.51
CA VAL A 57 8.26 11.97 -0.37
C VAL A 57 7.90 13.37 -0.84
N TYR A 58 7.06 13.47 -1.87
CA TYR A 58 6.65 14.75 -2.43
C TYR A 58 5.22 14.71 -2.92
N TYR A 59 4.59 15.90 -2.93
CA TYR A 59 3.26 16.07 -3.48
C TYR A 59 3.36 16.57 -4.94
N ASN A 60 2.87 15.77 -5.88
CA ASN A 60 2.70 16.20 -7.26
C ASN A 60 1.40 17.01 -7.36
N SER A 61 1.54 18.34 -7.45
CA SER A 61 0.41 19.26 -7.50
C SER A 61 -0.37 19.24 -8.82
N GLN A 62 0.19 18.71 -9.91
CA GLN A 62 -0.50 18.62 -11.19
C GLN A 62 -1.51 17.48 -11.18
N ASP A 63 -1.10 16.34 -10.62
CA ASP A 63 -1.93 15.12 -10.56
C ASP A 63 -2.66 14.96 -9.22
N HIS A 64 -2.43 15.87 -8.27
CA HIS A 64 -2.99 15.87 -6.92
C HIS A 64 -2.69 14.60 -6.10
N ILE A 65 -1.49 14.04 -6.26
CA ILE A 65 -1.07 12.78 -5.61
C ILE A 65 0.13 13.00 -4.67
N LEU A 66 0.15 12.28 -3.56
CA LEU A 66 1.34 12.12 -2.73
C LEU A 66 2.15 10.93 -3.27
N VAL A 67 3.39 11.18 -3.67
CA VAL A 67 4.31 10.15 -4.16
C VAL A 67 5.32 9.83 -3.07
N HIS A 68 5.49 8.54 -2.79
CA HIS A 68 6.49 8.02 -1.88
C HIS A 68 7.42 7.09 -2.65
N GLU A 69 8.64 7.55 -2.87
CA GLU A 69 9.70 6.77 -3.53
C GLU A 69 10.57 6.09 -2.49
N TYR A 70 10.78 4.78 -2.66
CA TYR A 70 11.59 3.98 -1.76
C TYR A 70 12.29 2.85 -2.51
N GLU A 71 13.37 2.33 -1.93
CA GLU A 71 14.02 1.10 -2.38
C GLU A 71 13.60 -0.07 -1.50
N ILE A 72 13.38 -1.23 -2.13
CA ILE A 72 13.13 -2.49 -1.45
C ILE A 72 14.35 -3.39 -1.62
N SER A 73 14.79 -4.02 -0.53
CA SER A 73 15.70 -5.15 -0.56
C SER A 73 15.22 -6.28 0.36
N GLN A 74 15.46 -7.53 -0.02
CA GLN A 74 15.13 -8.66 0.86
C GLN A 74 16.08 -8.68 2.06
N CYS A 75 15.56 -9.04 3.23
CA CYS A 75 16.37 -9.22 4.42
C CYS A 75 16.17 -10.60 5.05
N ASN A 76 17.12 -10.99 5.90
CA ASN A 76 17.06 -12.26 6.60
C ASN A 76 15.86 -12.27 7.57
N PRO A 77 15.14 -13.40 7.71
CA PRO A 77 14.10 -13.53 8.72
C PRO A 77 14.66 -13.30 10.13
N PHE A 78 13.93 -12.55 10.94
CA PHE A 78 14.21 -12.41 12.37
C PHE A 78 12.92 -12.37 13.17
N ASN A 79 13.04 -12.51 14.50
CA ASN A 79 11.89 -12.49 15.39
C ASN A 79 11.38 -11.05 15.55
N PHE A 80 10.14 -10.82 15.12
CA PHE A 80 9.40 -9.60 15.44
C PHE A 80 8.90 -9.73 16.88
N TYR A 81 9.60 -9.07 17.80
CA TYR A 81 9.14 -8.86 19.15
C TYR A 81 8.83 -7.37 19.28
N ASP A 82 7.60 -7.03 19.67
CA ASP A 82 7.15 -5.65 19.89
C ASP A 82 7.29 -4.75 18.64
N PRO A 83 6.50 -4.99 17.58
CA PRO A 83 6.57 -4.19 16.35
C PRO A 83 6.10 -2.75 16.60
N ASP A 84 6.66 -1.80 15.85
CA ASP A 84 6.25 -0.38 15.91
C ASP A 84 4.77 -0.22 15.49
N THR A 85 4.36 -1.00 14.48
CA THR A 85 2.95 -1.11 14.08
C THR A 85 2.61 -2.55 13.70
N GLU A 86 1.37 -2.93 13.99
CA GLU A 86 0.76 -4.19 13.57
C GLU A 86 -0.62 -3.88 12.99
N SER A 87 -0.95 -4.50 11.86
CA SER A 87 -2.26 -4.38 11.25
C SER A 87 -2.66 -5.68 10.56
N GLU A 88 -3.96 -5.98 10.60
CA GLU A 88 -4.58 -7.10 9.89
C GLU A 88 -5.67 -6.52 8.99
N CYS A 89 -5.72 -6.97 7.73
CA CYS A 89 -6.72 -6.50 6.79
C CYS A 89 -7.07 -7.57 5.74
N GLN A 90 -8.23 -7.40 5.13
CA GLN A 90 -8.64 -8.19 3.98
C GLN A 90 -8.08 -7.54 2.70
N LEU A 91 -7.28 -8.29 1.93
CA LEU A 91 -6.64 -7.77 0.72
C LEU A 91 -7.47 -8.10 -0.52
N TYR A 92 -7.64 -7.10 -1.38
CA TYR A 92 -8.10 -7.24 -2.76
C TYR A 92 -7.04 -6.67 -3.70
N GLU A 93 -6.72 -7.38 -4.78
CA GLU A 93 -5.57 -7.04 -5.62
C GLU A 93 -5.81 -7.39 -7.08
N ASN A 94 -5.30 -6.53 -7.96
CA ASN A 94 -5.11 -6.79 -9.37
C ASN A 94 -3.86 -6.05 -9.88
N GLU A 95 -3.38 -6.44 -11.06
CA GLU A 95 -2.31 -5.74 -11.77
C GLU A 95 -2.81 -5.36 -13.18
N ILE A 96 -2.75 -4.08 -13.51
CA ILE A 96 -3.17 -3.53 -14.81
C ILE A 96 -2.01 -2.70 -15.34
N ASP A 97 -1.54 -2.99 -16.55
CA ASP A 97 -0.45 -2.26 -17.21
C ASP A 97 0.81 -2.07 -16.35
N SER A 98 1.20 -3.11 -15.59
CA SER A 98 2.32 -3.11 -14.63
C SER A 98 2.15 -2.19 -13.42
N ILE A 99 0.92 -1.74 -13.15
CA ILE A 99 0.55 -1.04 -11.92
C ILE A 99 -0.20 -2.03 -11.03
N ARG A 100 0.39 -2.32 -9.87
CA ARG A 100 -0.25 -3.14 -8.85
C ARG A 100 -1.21 -2.25 -8.06
N ILE A 101 -2.47 -2.65 -8.01
CA ILE A 101 -3.54 -1.94 -7.33
C ILE A 101 -4.01 -2.81 -6.17
N GLN A 102 -3.95 -2.26 -4.96
CA GLN A 102 -4.34 -2.96 -3.75
C GLN A 102 -5.42 -2.16 -3.03
N LEU A 103 -6.56 -2.79 -2.79
CA LEU A 103 -7.56 -2.29 -1.85
C LEU A 103 -7.43 -3.12 -0.57
N LYS A 104 -7.08 -2.46 0.53
CA LYS A 104 -7.00 -3.07 1.86
C LYS A 104 -8.23 -2.66 2.66
N GLU A 105 -8.95 -3.64 3.17
CA GLU A 105 -10.13 -3.43 4.02
C GLU A 105 -9.76 -3.74 5.47
N TYR A 106 -9.77 -2.70 6.30
CA TYR A 106 -9.64 -2.74 7.75
C TYR A 106 -11.04 -2.68 8.39
N ASP A 107 -11.12 -2.82 9.72
CA ASP A 107 -12.38 -2.85 10.46
C ASP A 107 -13.24 -1.58 10.27
N ASP A 108 -12.61 -0.41 10.15
CA ASP A 108 -13.27 0.90 10.12
C ASP A 108 -13.05 1.70 8.83
N TYR A 109 -12.20 1.23 7.90
CA TYR A 109 -11.88 1.95 6.67
C TYR A 109 -11.24 1.08 5.58
N LEU A 110 -11.15 1.65 4.39
CA LEU A 110 -10.38 1.13 3.27
C LEU A 110 -9.15 2.01 3.00
N THR A 111 -8.10 1.41 2.47
CA THR A 111 -7.03 2.12 1.77
C THR A 111 -6.90 1.59 0.35
N ILE A 112 -6.53 2.47 -0.58
CA ILE A 112 -6.15 2.08 -1.93
C ILE A 112 -4.71 2.48 -2.19
N GLU A 113 -3.90 1.54 -2.62
CA GLU A 113 -2.49 1.71 -2.88
C GLU A 113 -2.20 1.35 -4.33
N TYR A 114 -1.41 2.19 -4.99
CA TYR A 114 -0.91 1.98 -6.34
C TYR A 114 0.61 1.86 -6.26
N SER A 115 1.15 0.74 -6.76
CA SER A 115 2.59 0.47 -6.77
C SER A 115 3.06 0.22 -8.19
N CYS A 116 4.07 0.95 -8.63
CA CYS A 116 4.67 0.81 -9.95
C CYS A 116 6.13 1.28 -9.92
N ASN A 117 6.90 0.91 -10.95
CA ASN A 117 8.32 1.29 -11.06
C ASN A 117 8.53 2.62 -11.82
N SER A 118 7.45 3.27 -12.28
CA SER A 118 7.53 4.44 -13.15
C SER A 118 6.33 5.35 -12.92
N LEU A 119 6.60 6.59 -12.49
CA LEU A 119 5.56 7.61 -12.33
C LEU A 119 4.86 7.92 -13.66
N ASP A 120 5.59 7.95 -14.77
CA ASP A 120 5.02 8.16 -16.10
C ASP A 120 3.99 7.08 -16.48
N ALA A 121 4.22 5.83 -16.05
CA ALA A 121 3.25 4.75 -16.26
C ALA A 121 1.98 5.00 -15.45
N PHE A 122 2.12 5.43 -14.20
CA PHE A 122 1.00 5.78 -13.34
C PHE A 122 0.19 6.97 -13.88
N THR A 123 0.85 8.04 -14.33
CA THR A 123 0.17 9.21 -14.89
C THR A 123 -0.65 8.86 -16.13
N LYS A 124 -0.15 7.97 -17.01
CA LYS A 124 -0.90 7.47 -18.18
C LYS A 124 -2.07 6.57 -17.83
N PHE A 125 -1.99 5.86 -16.71
CA PHE A 125 -3.09 5.01 -16.25
C PHE A 125 -4.24 5.82 -15.64
N ASN A 126 -3.91 6.95 -15.01
CA ASN A 126 -4.89 7.83 -14.37
C ASN A 126 -5.44 8.97 -15.27
N SER A 127 -4.89 9.13 -16.48
CA SER A 127 -5.35 10.10 -17.48
C SER A 127 -6.54 9.59 -18.28
#